data_AF-T0ZX77-F1
#
_entry.id   AF-T0ZX77-F1
#
_cell.length_a   1.000
_cell.length_b   1.000
_cell.length_c   1.000
_cell.angle_alpha   90.00
_cell.angle_beta   90.00
_cell.angle_gamma   90.00
#
_symmetry.space_group_name_H-M   'P 1'
#
loop_
_entity.id
_entity.type
_entity.pdbx_description
1 polymer ?
#
loop_
_entity_poly.entity_id
_entity_poly.type
_entity_poly.pdbx_seq_one_letter_code
_entity_poly.pdbx_strand_id
1 'polypeptide(L)'
;TNLLSDRRAVFVLIGSHPKGMDAMVEHIKARAKGTDMLDRVPVKNRFEIPAPVLEDKAVIVASHVVDAAAARGEPVDEIEKLALYYALSDPSFSTPRQLKDLAVAAVQSLPKDERRLMYDDLFSRGDSRNHAFWEQHKAAAKELSGTYVAIG
;
A
#
# COMPACT_ATOMS: atom_id res chain seq x y z
N THR A 1 6.58 31.15 -9.87
CA THR A 1 6.63 31.54 -8.45
C THR A 1 5.21 31.83 -7.99
N ASN A 2 4.74 31.25 -6.88
CA ASN A 2 3.36 31.37 -6.37
C ASN A 2 3.04 32.78 -5.79
N LEU A 3 3.67 33.82 -6.34
CA LEU A 3 3.59 35.21 -5.86
C LEU A 3 2.63 36.09 -6.69
N LEU A 4 1.88 35.49 -7.62
CA LEU A 4 0.87 36.22 -8.39
C LEU A 4 -0.41 36.29 -7.54
N SER A 5 -0.81 37.51 -7.19
CA SER A 5 -1.88 37.87 -6.24
C SER A 5 -3.27 37.34 -6.57
N ASP A 6 -3.46 36.76 -7.76
CA ASP A 6 -4.74 36.20 -8.23
C ASP A 6 -4.80 34.66 -8.17
N ARG A 7 -3.72 33.99 -7.72
CA ARG A 7 -3.72 32.54 -7.49
C ARG A 7 -3.92 32.22 -6.02
N ARG A 8 -5.10 31.67 -5.71
CA ARG A 8 -5.34 30.98 -4.43
C ARG A 8 -4.42 29.76 -4.38
N ALA A 9 -3.43 29.78 -3.50
CA ALA A 9 -2.53 28.65 -3.26
C ALA A 9 -2.90 27.96 -1.94
N VAL A 10 -2.98 26.64 -1.97
CA VAL A 10 -3.13 25.80 -0.77
C VAL A 10 -1.80 25.11 -0.51
N PHE A 11 -1.32 25.19 0.72
CA PHE A 11 -0.10 24.50 1.16
C PHE A 11 -0.50 23.37 2.10
N VAL A 12 0.03 22.17 1.84
CA VAL A 12 -0.21 20.99 2.67
C VAL A 12 1.12 20.54 3.25
N LEU A 13 1.17 20.36 4.56
CA LEU A 13 2.33 19.78 5.25
C LEU A 13 2.04 18.31 5.52
N ILE A 14 2.93 17.44 5.06
CA ILE A 14 2.83 15.98 5.27
C ILE A 14 4.13 15.52 5.94
N GLY A 15 3.99 14.69 6.96
CA GLY A 15 5.11 14.04 7.62
C GLY A 15 4.64 12.87 8.46
N SER A 16 5.60 12.13 9.01
CA SER A 16 5.35 10.98 9.86
C SER A 16 6.26 11.05 11.09
N HIS A 17 5.76 10.51 12.20
CA HIS A 17 6.53 10.31 13.41
C HIS A 17 6.08 9.00 14.09
N PRO A 18 6.98 8.16 14.62
CA PRO A 18 6.60 6.85 15.19
C PRO A 18 5.64 6.91 16.38
N LYS A 19 5.55 8.08 17.04
CA LYS A 19 4.70 8.35 18.21
C LYS A 19 3.45 9.16 17.89
N GLY A 20 3.06 9.24 16.61
CA GLY A 20 1.84 9.93 16.18
C GLY A 20 1.98 11.46 16.05
N MET A 21 0.84 12.11 15.80
CA MET A 21 0.74 13.55 15.48
C MET A 21 1.33 14.46 16.56
N ASP A 22 1.05 14.21 17.84
CA ASP A 22 1.52 15.10 18.92
C ASP A 22 3.05 15.16 18.99
N ALA A 23 3.69 14.00 18.89
CA ALA A 23 5.14 13.93 18.86
C ALA A 23 5.74 14.56 17.60
N MET A 24 5.04 14.48 16.46
CA MET A 24 5.42 15.21 15.25
C MET A 24 5.34 16.73 15.45
N VAL A 25 4.27 17.21 16.08
CA VAL A 25 4.07 18.64 16.40
C VAL A 25 5.18 19.13 17.32
N GLU A 26 5.52 18.39 18.38
CA GLU A 26 6.64 18.75 19.27
C GLU A 26 7.99 18.74 18.54
N HIS A 27 8.22 17.75 17.67
CA HIS A 27 9.44 17.69 16.85
C HIS A 27 9.55 18.87 15.87
N ILE A 28 8.42 19.35 15.34
CA ILE A 28 8.37 20.55 14.52
C ILE A 28 8.67 21.79 15.37
N LYS A 29 8.04 21.95 16.54
CA LYS A 29 8.28 23.08 17.45
C LYS A 29 9.76 23.23 17.83
N ALA A 30 10.46 22.11 18.00
CA ALA A 30 11.88 22.09 18.35
C ALA A 30 12.81 22.64 17.24
N ARG A 31 12.33 22.80 16.01
CA ARG A 31 13.12 23.34 14.89
C ARG A 31 13.05 24.87 14.82
N ALA A 32 14.09 25.48 14.26
CA ALA A 32 14.09 26.91 13.96
C ALA A 32 12.87 27.27 13.09
N LYS A 33 12.10 28.28 13.52
CA LYS A 33 10.82 28.72 12.92
C LYS A 33 9.67 27.68 12.97
N GLY A 34 9.81 26.60 13.74
CA GLY A 34 8.78 25.57 13.88
C GLY A 34 7.45 26.09 14.42
N THR A 35 7.52 26.92 15.46
CA THR A 35 6.34 27.59 16.06
C THR A 35 5.62 28.48 15.05
N ASP A 36 6.37 29.36 14.36
CA ASP A 36 5.83 30.25 13.31
C ASP A 36 5.16 29.48 12.16
N MET A 37 5.69 28.30 11.80
CA MET A 37 5.04 27.42 10.83
C MET A 37 3.73 26.82 11.38
N LEU A 38 3.73 26.31 12.62
CA LEU A 38 2.56 25.69 13.23
C LEU A 38 1.43 26.70 13.48
N ASP A 39 1.76 27.96 13.76
CA ASP A 39 0.78 29.04 13.90
C ASP A 39 0.02 29.30 12.59
N ARG A 40 0.65 29.01 11.44
CA ARG A 40 0.01 29.08 10.11
C ARG A 40 -0.79 27.83 9.76
N VAL A 41 -0.76 26.78 10.57
CA VAL A 41 -1.52 25.53 10.39
C VAL A 41 -2.49 25.36 11.57
N PRO A 42 -3.73 25.87 11.45
CA PRO A 42 -4.73 25.80 12.52
C PRO A 42 -4.94 24.37 13.02
N VAL A 43 -5.13 24.16 14.32
CA VAL A 43 -5.33 22.83 14.92
C VAL A 43 -6.47 22.06 14.25
N LYS A 44 -7.57 22.74 13.93
CA LYS A 44 -8.73 22.16 13.19
C LYS A 44 -8.40 21.62 11.80
N ASN A 45 -7.26 22.00 11.23
CA ASN A 45 -6.78 21.57 9.91
C ASN A 45 -5.62 20.57 10.03
N ARG A 46 -5.35 20.04 11.23
CA ARG A 46 -4.34 18.99 11.45
C ARG A 46 -5.08 17.66 11.54
N PHE A 47 -4.69 16.73 10.68
CA PHE A 47 -5.34 15.43 10.58
C PHE A 47 -4.29 14.34 10.67
N GLU A 48 -4.57 13.33 11.49
CA GLU A 48 -3.80 12.11 11.52
C GLU A 48 -4.41 11.12 10.53
N ILE A 49 -3.55 10.53 9.69
CA ILE A 49 -3.97 9.47 8.77
C ILE A 49 -3.82 8.16 9.54
N PRO A 50 -4.91 7.41 9.78
CA PRO A 50 -4.84 6.14 10.49
C PRO A 50 -4.05 5.11 9.68
N ALA A 51 -3.54 4.09 10.37
CA ALA A 51 -2.98 2.92 9.71
C ALA A 51 -4.07 2.19 8.91
N PRO A 52 -3.73 1.59 7.75
CA PRO A 52 -4.72 0.90 6.92
C PRO A 52 -5.31 -0.31 7.65
N VAL A 53 -6.63 -0.41 7.64
CA VAL A 53 -7.33 -1.63 8.07
C VAL A 53 -7.29 -2.70 6.99
N LEU A 54 -7.79 -3.90 7.28
CA LEU A 54 -7.74 -5.04 6.36
C LEU A 54 -8.40 -4.72 5.01
N GLU A 55 -9.54 -4.02 5.07
CA GLU A 55 -10.33 -3.59 3.94
C GLU A 55 -9.55 -2.59 3.07
N ASP A 56 -8.87 -1.62 3.69
CA ASP A 56 -8.01 -0.67 2.99
C ASP A 56 -6.87 -1.40 2.26
N LYS A 57 -6.22 -2.35 2.93
CA LYS A 57 -5.13 -3.11 2.34
C LYS A 57 -5.58 -3.90 1.11
N ALA A 58 -6.78 -4.48 1.14
CA ALA A 58 -7.32 -5.23 0.00
C ALA A 58 -7.51 -4.31 -1.22
N VAL A 59 -8.09 -3.13 -1.00
CA VAL A 59 -8.26 -2.11 -2.05
C VAL A 59 -6.92 -1.61 -2.56
N ILE A 60 -5.96 -1.33 -1.68
CA ILE A 60 -4.61 -0.88 -2.06
C ILE A 60 -3.91 -1.91 -2.94
N VAL A 61 -3.92 -3.19 -2.56
CA VAL A 61 -3.30 -4.27 -3.36
C VAL A 61 -3.97 -4.37 -4.73
N ALA A 62 -5.30 -4.47 -4.77
CA ALA A 62 -6.04 -4.58 -6.03
C ALA A 62 -5.77 -3.37 -6.95
N SER A 63 -5.78 -2.16 -6.41
CA SER A 63 -5.55 -0.94 -7.19
C SER A 63 -4.15 -0.92 -7.79
N HIS A 64 -3.13 -1.32 -7.02
CA HIS A 64 -1.76 -1.37 -7.52
C HIS A 64 -1.51 -2.51 -8.50
N VAL A 65 -2.23 -3.63 -8.40
CA VAL A 65 -2.22 -4.67 -9.44
C VAL A 65 -2.78 -4.12 -10.74
N VAL A 66 -3.95 -3.48 -10.71
CA VAL A 66 -4.58 -2.86 -11.89
C VAL A 66 -3.66 -1.81 -12.52
N ASP A 67 -3.11 -0.88 -11.72
CA ASP A 67 -2.22 0.17 -12.20
C ASP A 67 -0.94 -0.41 -12.84
N ALA A 68 -0.32 -1.41 -12.21
CA ALA A 68 0.91 -2.03 -12.72
C ALA A 68 0.66 -2.82 -14.01
N ALA A 69 -0.48 -3.51 -14.10
CA ALA A 69 -0.91 -4.26 -15.27
C ALA A 69 -1.20 -3.31 -16.45
N ALA A 70 -1.94 -2.23 -16.19
CA ALA A 70 -2.23 -1.18 -17.16
C ALA A 70 -0.94 -0.51 -17.68
N ALA A 71 0.04 -0.24 -16.81
CA ALA A 71 1.32 0.33 -17.20
C ALA A 71 2.13 -0.59 -18.15
N ARG A 72 1.90 -1.91 -18.12
CA ARG A 72 2.47 -2.88 -19.07
C ARG A 72 1.64 -3.06 -20.34
N GLY A 73 0.41 -2.56 -20.39
CA GLY A 73 -0.54 -2.86 -21.47
C GLY A 73 -1.10 -4.28 -21.44
N GLU A 74 -0.93 -5.00 -20.33
CA GLU A 74 -1.35 -6.39 -20.13
C GLU A 74 -2.25 -6.43 -18.90
N PRO A 75 -3.59 -6.34 -19.08
CA PRO A 75 -4.51 -6.23 -17.95
C PRO A 75 -4.62 -7.54 -17.17
N VAL A 76 -4.76 -7.41 -15.85
CA VAL A 76 -5.07 -8.49 -14.92
C VAL A 76 -6.52 -8.33 -14.48
N ASP A 77 -7.34 -9.33 -14.73
CA ASP A 77 -8.78 -9.31 -14.43
C ASP A 77 -9.11 -9.94 -13.07
N GLU A 78 -8.23 -10.80 -12.55
CA GLU A 78 -8.49 -11.56 -11.34
C GLU A 78 -7.25 -11.70 -10.46
N ILE A 79 -7.47 -11.71 -9.15
CA ILE A 79 -6.46 -12.05 -8.15
C ILE A 79 -6.90 -13.31 -7.40
N GLU A 80 -5.99 -14.27 -7.24
CA GLU A 80 -6.24 -15.46 -6.42
C GLU A 80 -6.49 -15.06 -4.95
N LYS A 81 -7.49 -15.67 -4.31
CA LYS A 81 -7.83 -15.39 -2.92
C LYS A 81 -6.69 -15.70 -1.96
N LEU A 82 -5.88 -16.73 -2.25
CA LEU A 82 -4.71 -17.03 -1.46
C LEU A 82 -3.61 -15.96 -1.58
N ALA A 83 -3.43 -15.37 -2.77
CA ALA A 83 -2.52 -14.25 -2.98
C ALA A 83 -2.95 -13.03 -2.13
N LEU A 84 -4.24 -12.69 -2.16
CA LEU A 84 -4.79 -11.64 -1.29
C LEU A 84 -4.62 -12.00 0.19
N TYR A 85 -4.95 -13.23 0.59
CA TYR A 85 -4.82 -13.67 1.97
C TYR A 85 -3.39 -13.50 2.49
N TYR A 86 -2.38 -13.88 1.70
CA TYR A 86 -0.97 -13.65 2.05
C TYR A 86 -0.64 -12.17 2.22
N ALA A 87 -0.98 -11.34 1.22
CA ALA A 87 -0.72 -9.90 1.26
C ALA A 87 -1.38 -9.21 2.47
N LEU A 88 -2.54 -9.69 2.89
CA LEU A 88 -3.33 -9.14 3.99
C LEU A 88 -2.90 -9.62 5.38
N SER A 89 -2.41 -10.85 5.48
CA SER A 89 -2.09 -11.52 6.76
C SER A 89 -0.62 -11.41 7.16
N ASP A 90 0.31 -11.24 6.21
CA ASP A 90 1.73 -11.13 6.54
C ASP A 90 2.06 -9.74 7.14
N PRO A 91 2.63 -9.70 8.36
CA PRO A 91 2.94 -8.44 9.05
C PRO A 91 4.00 -7.59 8.34
N SER A 92 4.75 -8.17 7.40
CA SER A 92 5.73 -7.47 6.56
C SER A 92 5.06 -6.47 5.60
N PHE A 93 3.75 -6.59 5.36
CA PHE A 93 2.97 -5.67 4.52
C PHE A 93 2.03 -4.81 5.38
N SER A 94 2.62 -4.05 6.31
CA SER A 94 1.89 -3.16 7.22
C SER A 94 1.65 -1.77 6.64
N THR A 95 2.40 -1.37 5.61
CA THR A 95 2.28 -0.04 5.00
C THR A 95 1.78 -0.12 3.55
N PRO A 96 1.08 0.93 3.06
CA PRO A 96 0.65 0.99 1.66
C PRO A 96 1.79 0.85 0.65
N ARG A 97 2.98 1.34 1.01
CA ARG A 97 4.18 1.22 0.16
C ARG A 97 4.62 -0.24 -0.01
N GLN A 98 4.65 -1.01 1.08
CA GLN A 98 5.03 -2.42 1.01
C GLN A 98 4.02 -3.24 0.19
N LEU A 99 2.72 -2.94 0.32
CA LEU A 99 1.67 -3.57 -0.50
C LEU A 99 1.81 -3.21 -1.98
N LYS A 100 2.12 -1.95 -2.28
CA LYS A 100 2.44 -1.50 -3.64
C LYS A 100 3.64 -2.26 -4.21
N ASP A 101 4.75 -2.32 -3.47
CA ASP A 101 5.99 -2.94 -3.93
C ASP A 101 5.77 -4.44 -4.20
N LEU A 102 4.99 -5.12 -3.35
CA LEU A 102 4.56 -6.50 -3.55
C LEU A 102 3.73 -6.65 -4.84
N ALA A 103 2.67 -5.85 -5.01
CA ALA A 103 1.78 -5.92 -6.16
C ALA A 103 2.53 -5.64 -7.48
N VAL A 104 3.37 -4.61 -7.51
CA VAL A 104 4.16 -4.25 -8.69
C VAL A 104 5.15 -5.36 -9.04
N ALA A 105 5.86 -5.91 -8.06
CA ALA A 105 6.81 -7.00 -8.30
C ALA A 105 6.11 -8.24 -8.84
N ALA A 106 4.98 -8.63 -8.24
CA ALA A 106 4.21 -9.79 -8.66
C ALA A 106 3.65 -9.61 -10.08
N VAL A 107 3.10 -8.43 -10.38
CA VAL A 107 2.65 -8.12 -11.74
C VAL A 107 3.82 -8.16 -12.71
N GLN A 108 5.00 -7.61 -12.38
CA GLN A 108 6.17 -7.62 -13.26
C GLN A 108 6.69 -9.03 -13.58
N SER A 109 6.49 -10.02 -12.70
CA SER A 109 6.84 -11.41 -12.96
C SER A 109 5.82 -12.18 -13.79
N LEU A 110 4.63 -11.63 -14.03
CA LEU A 110 3.61 -12.33 -14.81
C LEU A 110 4.07 -12.59 -16.25
N PRO A 111 3.86 -13.82 -16.76
CA PRO A 111 4.02 -14.13 -18.18
C PRO A 111 3.19 -13.22 -19.06
N LYS A 112 3.61 -13.09 -20.32
CA LYS A 112 2.84 -12.38 -21.33
C LYS A 112 1.47 -13.03 -21.49
N ASP A 113 0.44 -12.20 -21.64
CA ASP A 113 -0.96 -12.59 -21.83
C ASP A 113 -1.60 -13.32 -20.62
N GLU A 114 -0.90 -13.43 -19.49
CA GLU A 114 -1.49 -13.88 -18.23
C GLU A 114 -2.39 -12.78 -17.66
N ARG A 115 -3.63 -13.16 -17.34
CA ARG A 115 -4.68 -12.22 -16.90
C ARG A 115 -5.05 -12.42 -15.43
N ARG A 116 -4.37 -13.34 -14.75
CA ARG A 116 -4.66 -13.69 -13.36
C ARG A 116 -3.37 -13.63 -12.54
N LEU A 117 -3.45 -12.99 -11.38
CA LEU A 117 -2.35 -12.97 -10.42
C LEU A 117 -2.54 -14.08 -9.39
N MET A 118 -1.60 -15.02 -9.37
CA MET A 118 -1.60 -16.19 -8.48
C MET A 118 -0.72 -15.96 -7.25
N TYR A 119 -0.91 -16.79 -6.23
CA TYR A 119 -0.12 -16.78 -5.01
C TYR A 119 1.37 -16.99 -5.29
N ASP A 120 1.70 -17.90 -6.21
CA ASP A 120 3.09 -18.18 -6.57
C ASP A 120 3.78 -16.99 -7.26
N ASP A 121 3.03 -16.12 -7.94
CA ASP A 121 3.57 -14.92 -8.60
C ASP A 121 4.05 -13.86 -7.60
N LEU A 122 3.65 -13.96 -6.33
CA LEU A 122 4.13 -13.06 -5.27
C LEU A 122 5.59 -13.33 -4.87
N PHE A 123 6.18 -14.42 -5.35
CA PHE A 123 7.47 -14.92 -4.89
C PHE A 123 8.46 -15.06 -6.04
N SER A 124 9.73 -14.77 -5.73
CA SER A 124 10.82 -15.13 -6.63
C SER A 124 11.11 -16.63 -6.56
N ARG A 125 11.70 -17.19 -7.62
CA ARG A 125 12.12 -18.59 -7.63
C ARG A 125 13.08 -18.88 -6.46
N GLY A 126 12.78 -19.93 -5.69
CA GLY A 126 13.58 -20.34 -4.53
C GLY A 126 13.27 -19.61 -3.23
N ASP A 127 12.26 -18.73 -3.21
CA ASP A 127 11.82 -18.07 -1.99
C ASP A 127 11.09 -19.05 -1.05
N SER A 128 11.69 -19.33 0.10
CA SER A 128 11.16 -20.26 1.10
C SER A 128 9.90 -19.74 1.81
N ARG A 129 9.60 -18.43 1.71
CA ARG A 129 8.41 -17.84 2.33
C ARG A 129 7.12 -18.42 1.79
N ASN A 130 7.09 -18.79 0.51
CA ASN A 130 5.94 -19.45 -0.11
C ASN A 130 5.60 -20.74 0.66
N HIS A 131 6.54 -21.67 0.72
CA HIS A 131 6.32 -22.95 1.41
C HIS A 131 6.06 -22.76 2.92
N ALA A 132 6.78 -21.84 3.57
CA ALA A 132 6.60 -21.58 4.99
C ALA A 132 5.19 -21.08 5.31
N PHE A 133 4.70 -20.09 4.55
CA PHE A 133 3.36 -19.55 4.72
C PHE A 133 2.29 -20.59 4.39
N TRP A 134 2.48 -21.36 3.31
CA TRP A 134 1.57 -22.44 2.94
C TRP A 134 1.39 -23.46 4.07
N GLU A 135 2.49 -23.93 4.66
CA GLU A 135 2.42 -24.92 5.75
C GLU A 135 1.84 -24.32 7.03
N GLN A 136 2.15 -23.06 7.35
CA GLN A 136 1.57 -22.36 8.49
C GLN A 136 0.05 -22.15 8.34
N HIS A 137 -0.42 -21.90 7.13
CA HIS A 137 -1.83 -21.59 6.83
C HIS A 137 -2.53 -22.69 6.03
N LYS A 138 -2.10 -23.94 6.19
CA LYS A 138 -2.47 -25.09 5.33
C LYS A 138 -3.97 -25.26 5.07
N ALA A 139 -4.80 -25.05 6.10
CA ALA A 139 -6.25 -25.15 5.95
C ALA A 139 -6.81 -24.05 5.01
N ALA A 140 -6.45 -22.79 5.27
CA ALA A 140 -6.84 -21.67 4.43
C ALA A 140 -6.22 -21.76 3.03
N ALA A 141 -4.96 -22.17 2.92
CA ALA A 141 -4.29 -22.34 1.63
C ALA A 141 -5.02 -23.35 0.74
N LYS A 142 -5.47 -24.49 1.30
CA LYS A 142 -6.27 -25.48 0.57
C LYS A 142 -7.63 -24.95 0.13
N GLU A 143 -8.26 -24.10 0.92
CA GLU A 143 -9.59 -23.55 0.61
C GLU A 143 -9.52 -22.41 -0.43
N LEU A 144 -8.50 -21.56 -0.32
CA LEU A 144 -8.39 -20.34 -1.10
C LEU A 144 -7.60 -20.52 -2.39
N SER A 145 -6.74 -21.53 -2.48
CA SER A 145 -5.95 -21.77 -3.69
C SER A 145 -6.82 -22.17 -4.88
N GLY A 146 -6.50 -21.64 -6.06
CA GLY A 146 -7.26 -21.84 -7.28
C GLY A 146 -8.63 -21.17 -7.30
N THR A 147 -8.93 -20.31 -6.31
CA THR A 147 -10.15 -19.50 -6.27
C THR A 147 -9.81 -18.03 -6.42
N TYR A 148 -10.63 -17.28 -7.14
CA TYR A 148 -10.28 -15.94 -7.61
C TYR A 148 -11.31 -14.88 -7.21
N VAL A 149 -10.88 -13.63 -7.20
CA VAL A 149 -11.71 -12.43 -7.08
C VAL A 149 -11.47 -11.58 -8.32
N ALA A 150 -12.56 -11.22 -9.00
CA ALA A 150 -12.50 -10.30 -10.12
C ALA A 150 -12.16 -8.88 -9.64
N ILE A 151 -11.20 -8.25 -10.32
CA ILE A 151 -10.78 -6.87 -10.12
C ILE A 151 -11.04 -6.14 -11.45
N GLY A 152 -12.06 -5.26 -11.44
CA GLY A 152 -12.53 -4.54 -12.62
C GLY A 152 -11.74 -3.28 -12.91
#